data_AF-A0A944BXE1-F1
#
_entry.id   AF-A0A944BXE1-F1
#
_cell.length_a   1.000
_cell.length_b   1.000
_cell.length_c   1.000
_cell.angle_alpha   90.00
_cell.angle_beta   90.00
_cell.angle_gamma   90.00
#
_symmetry.space_group_name_H-M   'P 1'
#
loop_
_entity.id
_entity.type
_entity.pdbx_description
1 polymer ?
#
loop_
_entity_poly.entity_id
_entity_poly.type
_entity_poly.pdbx_seq_one_letter_code
_entity_poly.pdbx_strand_id
1 'polypeptide(L)'
;LLSFCAFEGDNAAANRILAALPEEISSNVKNIVYSNTLSEITNEIETSEYVVATRFHAMILGYIAGKKVLPICYSEKMSNVISDLSLSDSIITLDKLSSLTADELIPLANTVSEEKINEISHLATEQFAGFDKFVSRHHGEITE
;
A
#
# COMPACT_ATOMS: atom_id res chain seq x y z
N LEU A 1 2.22 -1.08 -14.04
CA LEU A 1 1.01 -0.57 -13.35
C LEU A 1 0.26 -1.76 -12.78
N LEU A 2 -0.03 -1.75 -11.48
CA LEU A 2 -0.79 -2.81 -10.81
C LEU A 2 -2.20 -2.30 -10.51
N SER A 3 -3.19 -2.80 -11.24
CA SER A 3 -4.60 -2.45 -11.07
C SER A 3 -5.26 -3.41 -10.08
N PHE A 4 -5.26 -3.04 -8.80
CA PHE A 4 -5.66 -3.91 -7.68
C PHE A 4 -7.16 -4.12 -7.56
N CYS A 5 -7.97 -3.08 -7.81
CA CYS A 5 -9.40 -3.10 -7.56
C CYS A 5 -10.16 -2.57 -8.78
N ALA A 6 -10.78 -3.47 -9.54
CA ALA A 6 -11.60 -3.10 -10.69
C ALA A 6 -12.81 -2.22 -10.27
N PHE A 7 -13.41 -2.51 -9.11
CA PHE A 7 -14.55 -1.77 -8.58
C PHE A 7 -14.22 -0.30 -8.27
N GLU A 8 -13.01 -0.02 -7.79
CA GLU A 8 -12.55 1.36 -7.52
C GLU A 8 -12.00 2.07 -8.76
N GLY A 9 -12.05 1.42 -9.93
CA GLY A 9 -11.67 2.04 -11.20
C GLY A 9 -10.17 2.02 -11.50
N ASP A 10 -9.39 1.18 -10.83
CA ASP A 10 -7.93 1.12 -10.98
C ASP A 10 -7.52 0.86 -12.45
N ASN A 11 -8.22 -0.04 -13.14
CA ASN A 11 -7.94 -0.33 -14.55
C ASN A 11 -8.19 0.88 -15.47
N ALA A 12 -9.24 1.66 -15.19
CA ALA A 12 -9.51 2.88 -15.94
C ALA A 12 -8.43 3.94 -15.69
N ALA A 13 -7.94 4.05 -14.45
CA ALA A 13 -6.81 4.92 -14.12
C ALA A 13 -5.52 4.49 -14.83
N ALA A 14 -5.19 3.19 -14.82
CA ALA A 14 -4.02 2.65 -15.51
C ALA A 14 -4.06 2.92 -17.02
N ASN A 15 -5.22 2.75 -17.66
CA ASN A 15 -5.40 3.06 -19.08
C ASN A 15 -5.21 4.55 -19.39
N ARG A 16 -5.68 5.46 -18.52
CA ARG A 16 -5.43 6.90 -18.68
C ARG A 16 -3.94 7.23 -18.56
N ILE A 17 -3.23 6.59 -17.64
CA ILE A 17 -1.78 6.77 -17.50
C ILE A 17 -1.08 6.30 -18.76
N LEU A 18 -1.37 5.08 -19.23
CA LEU A 18 -0.77 4.53 -20.45
C LEU A 18 -1.00 5.42 -21.68
N ALA A 19 -2.22 5.95 -21.84
CA ALA A 19 -2.56 6.83 -22.96
C ALA A 19 -1.88 8.21 -22.89
N ALA A 20 -1.42 8.64 -21.72
CA ALA A 20 -0.71 9.91 -21.53
C ALA A 20 0.82 9.78 -21.70
N LEU A 21 1.34 8.55 -21.77
CA LEU A 21 2.78 8.31 -21.95
C LEU A 21 3.18 8.36 -23.44
N PRO A 22 4.40 8.85 -23.76
CA PRO A 22 4.99 8.67 -25.08
C PRO A 22 5.08 7.19 -25.46
N GLU A 23 4.98 6.88 -26.75
CA GLU A 23 4.93 5.50 -27.27
C GLU A 23 6.17 4.68 -26.88
N GLU A 24 7.33 5.33 -26.88
CA GLU A 24 8.62 4.73 -26.49
C GLU A 24 8.63 4.28 -25.03
N ILE A 25 7.89 4.99 -24.16
CA ILE A 25 7.77 4.63 -22.74
C ILE A 25 6.63 3.62 -22.58
N SER A 26 5.47 3.86 -23.17
CA SER A 26 4.29 3.01 -22.97
C SER A 26 4.51 1.56 -23.41
N SER A 27 5.31 1.35 -24.46
CA SER A 27 5.69 0.00 -24.93
C SER A 27 6.44 -0.84 -23.88
N ASN A 28 7.07 -0.19 -22.90
CA ASN A 28 7.77 -0.82 -21.79
C ASN A 28 6.92 -0.92 -20.51
N VAL A 29 5.66 -0.43 -20.53
CA VAL A 29 4.78 -0.44 -19.36
C VAL A 29 3.72 -1.51 -19.50
N LYS A 30 3.68 -2.44 -18.53
CA LYS A 30 2.62 -3.44 -18.42
C LYS A 30 1.54 -2.97 -17.46
N ASN A 31 0.27 -3.19 -17.81
CA ASN A 31 -0.86 -3.09 -16.88
C ASN A 31 -1.28 -4.49 -16.46
N ILE A 32 -1.21 -4.76 -15.17
CA ILE A 32 -1.52 -6.06 -14.57
C ILE A 32 -2.79 -5.86 -13.77
N VAL A 33 -3.86 -6.51 -14.20
CA VAL A 33 -5.19 -6.37 -13.59
C VAL A 33 -5.43 -7.54 -12.67
N TYR A 34 -5.68 -7.25 -11.40
CA TYR A 34 -5.98 -8.27 -10.41
C TYR A 34 -7.27 -9.01 -10.79
N SER A 35 -7.13 -10.33 -10.97
CA SER A 35 -8.16 -11.24 -11.47
C SER A 35 -8.74 -12.16 -10.37
N ASN A 36 -8.59 -11.77 -9.09
CA ASN A 36 -8.80 -12.61 -7.89
C ASN A 36 -7.70 -13.64 -7.62
N THR A 37 -6.58 -13.57 -8.35
CA THR A 37 -5.41 -14.41 -8.11
C THR A 37 -4.33 -13.62 -7.39
N LEU A 38 -4.20 -13.83 -6.07
CA LEU A 38 -3.27 -13.05 -5.23
C LEU A 38 -1.81 -13.27 -5.64
N SER A 39 -1.46 -14.50 -6.04
CA SER A 39 -0.09 -14.87 -6.40
C SER A 39 0.48 -14.08 -7.58
N GLU A 40 -0.37 -13.67 -8.52
CA GLU A 40 0.07 -12.84 -9.66
C GLU A 40 0.56 -11.48 -9.17
N ILE A 41 -0.21 -10.85 -8.27
CA ILE A 41 0.11 -9.53 -7.75
C ILE A 41 1.29 -9.56 -6.79
N THR A 42 1.36 -10.56 -5.90
CA THR A 42 2.47 -10.68 -4.96
C THR A 42 3.77 -10.99 -5.69
N ASN A 43 3.77 -11.83 -6.73
CA ASN A 43 4.96 -12.09 -7.54
C ASN A 43 5.50 -10.83 -8.24
N GLU A 44 4.62 -9.98 -8.78
CA GLU A 44 5.04 -8.71 -9.40
C GLU A 44 5.65 -7.75 -8.37
N ILE A 45 5.11 -7.71 -7.16
CA ILE A 45 5.69 -6.94 -6.06
C ILE A 45 7.04 -7.53 -5.64
N GLU A 46 7.12 -8.84 -5.45
CA GLU A 46 8.32 -9.56 -5.00
C GLU A 46 9.48 -9.47 -6.00
N THR A 47 9.18 -9.35 -7.30
CA THR A 47 10.20 -9.19 -8.36
C THR A 47 10.54 -7.73 -8.64
N SER A 48 9.80 -6.78 -8.08
CA SER A 48 10.06 -5.35 -8.25
C SER A 48 11.26 -4.84 -7.44
N GLU A 49 11.93 -3.81 -7.95
CA GLU A 49 12.98 -3.08 -7.21
C GLU A 49 12.38 -1.99 -6.30
N TYR A 50 11.32 -1.32 -6.78
CA TYR A 50 10.62 -0.24 -6.10
C TYR A 50 9.11 -0.40 -6.26
N VAL A 51 8.36 -0.03 -5.22
CA VAL A 51 6.90 0.03 -5.23
C VAL A 51 6.45 1.46 -4.96
N VAL A 52 5.87 2.12 -5.98
CA VAL A 52 5.17 3.39 -5.78
C VAL A 52 3.72 3.09 -5.42
N ALA A 53 3.35 3.29 -4.17
CA ALA A 53 2.08 2.83 -3.62
C ALA A 53 1.09 3.97 -3.41
N THR A 54 0.11 4.08 -4.32
CA THR A 54 -1.08 4.94 -4.17
C THR A 54 -2.31 4.16 -3.69
N ARG A 55 -2.15 2.86 -3.39
CA ARG A 55 -3.20 1.97 -2.86
C ARG A 55 -2.73 1.40 -1.54
N PHE A 56 -3.61 1.34 -0.55
CA PHE A 56 -3.29 0.85 0.79
C PHE A 56 -2.63 -0.55 0.76
N HIS A 57 -3.22 -1.52 0.03
CA HIS A 57 -2.68 -2.89 -0.01
C HIS A 57 -1.33 -2.99 -0.72
N ALA A 58 -1.09 -2.18 -1.75
CA ALA A 58 0.22 -2.16 -2.43
C ALA A 58 1.33 -1.68 -1.48
N MET A 59 1.03 -0.71 -0.62
CA MET A 59 1.97 -0.22 0.40
C MET A 59 2.32 -1.33 1.41
N ILE A 60 1.29 -1.97 1.98
CA ILE A 60 1.48 -3.05 2.98
C ILE A 60 2.25 -4.23 2.37
N LEU A 61 1.82 -4.71 1.20
CA LEU A 61 2.46 -5.86 0.53
C LEU A 61 3.90 -5.55 0.12
N GLY A 62 4.18 -4.32 -0.32
CA GLY A 62 5.54 -3.88 -0.63
C GLY A 62 6.46 -3.96 0.59
N TYR A 63 6.00 -3.48 1.75
CA TYR A 63 6.78 -3.56 2.99
C TYR A 63 6.98 -5.01 3.46
N ILE A 64 5.92 -5.83 3.44
CA ILE A 64 6.00 -7.26 3.81
C ILE A 64 6.98 -8.00 2.90
N ALA A 65 7.02 -7.67 1.60
CA ALA A 65 7.97 -8.26 0.64
C ALA A 65 9.39 -7.66 0.74
N GLY A 66 9.68 -6.81 1.73
CA GLY A 66 10.98 -6.19 1.96
C GLY A 66 11.40 -5.20 0.87
N LYS A 67 10.45 -4.62 0.13
CA LYS A 67 10.73 -3.70 -0.99
C LYS A 67 10.91 -2.27 -0.53
N LYS A 68 11.62 -1.48 -1.34
CA LYS A 68 11.62 -0.03 -1.21
C LYS A 68 10.26 0.50 -1.66
N VAL A 69 9.49 1.04 -0.73
CA VAL A 69 8.15 1.57 -0.98
C VAL A 69 8.18 3.08 -0.90
N LEU A 70 7.64 3.74 -1.93
CA LEU A 70 7.28 5.16 -1.91
C LEU A 70 5.77 5.27 -1.66
N PRO A 71 5.33 5.52 -0.42
CA PRO A 71 3.92 5.67 -0.13
C PRO A 71 3.40 7.05 -0.57
N ILE A 72 2.29 7.07 -1.31
CA ILE A 72 1.56 8.29 -1.67
C ILE A 72 0.17 8.20 -1.03
N CYS A 73 0.01 8.89 0.08
CA CYS A 73 -1.19 8.90 0.90
C CYS A 73 -2.34 9.66 0.23
N TYR A 74 -3.48 9.00 0.12
CA TYR A 74 -4.76 9.63 -0.25
C TYR A 74 -5.80 9.54 0.88
N SER A 75 -5.48 8.85 1.98
CA SER A 75 -6.38 8.64 3.11
C SER A 75 -5.62 8.54 4.43
N GLU A 76 -6.32 8.84 5.53
CA GLU A 76 -5.79 8.71 6.89
C GLU A 76 -5.37 7.27 7.22
N LYS A 77 -6.03 6.28 6.60
CA LYS A 77 -5.69 4.87 6.77
C LYS A 77 -4.22 4.58 6.42
N MET A 78 -3.72 5.20 5.34
CA MET A 78 -2.32 5.02 4.95
C MET A 78 -1.37 5.76 5.90
N SER A 79 -1.66 7.01 6.23
CA SER A 79 -0.80 7.80 7.11
C SER A 79 -0.70 7.21 8.52
N ASN A 80 -1.78 6.63 9.03
CA ASN A 80 -1.77 5.96 10.34
C ASN A 80 -0.78 4.79 10.35
N VAL A 81 -0.82 3.92 9.33
CA VAL A 81 0.13 2.80 9.26
C VAL A 81 1.57 3.28 9.08
N ILE A 82 1.80 4.32 8.28
CA ILE A 82 3.15 4.89 8.13
C ILE A 82 3.66 5.45 9.46
N SER A 83 2.79 6.06 10.26
CA SER A 83 3.11 6.51 11.61
C SER A 83 3.43 5.34 12.55
N ASP A 84 2.65 4.25 12.50
CA ASP A 84 2.89 3.04 13.31
C ASP A 84 4.24 2.38 12.96
N LEU A 85 4.66 2.51 11.69
CA LEU A 85 5.96 2.07 11.16
C LEU A 85 7.11 3.02 11.50
N SER A 86 6.87 4.14 12.20
CA SER A 86 7.85 5.19 12.48
C SER A 86 8.47 5.81 11.21
N LEU A 87 7.67 5.93 10.14
CA LEU A 87 8.09 6.44 8.83
C LEU A 87 7.44 7.79 8.47
N SER A 88 7.05 8.59 9.47
CA SER A 88 6.28 9.83 9.27
C SER A 88 6.96 10.84 8.35
N ASP A 89 8.29 10.86 8.29
CA ASP A 89 9.06 11.73 7.39
C ASP A 89 8.91 11.35 5.91
N SER A 90 8.36 10.17 5.62
CA SER A 90 8.14 9.64 4.25
C SER A 90 6.72 9.91 3.73
N ILE A 91 5.88 10.61 4.50
CA ILE A 91 4.48 10.84 4.12
C ILE A 91 4.40 11.89 3.01
N ILE A 92 3.94 11.45 1.84
CA ILE A 92 3.60 12.31 0.70
C ILE A 92 2.11 12.20 0.48
N THR A 93 1.40 13.33 0.42
CA THR A 93 -0.03 13.33 0.12
C THR A 93 -0.27 13.58 -1.37
N LEU A 94 -1.35 13.01 -1.90
CA LEU A 94 -1.65 13.07 -3.34
C LEU A 94 -1.78 14.52 -3.85
N ASP A 95 -2.27 15.45 -3.03
CA ASP A 95 -2.39 16.88 -3.34
C ASP A 95 -1.04 17.60 -3.48
N LYS A 96 0.00 17.11 -2.80
CA LYS A 96 1.37 17.67 -2.89
C LYS A 96 2.18 17.09 -4.04
N LEU A 97 1.71 15.99 -4.64
CA LEU A 97 2.46 15.29 -5.68
C LEU A 97 2.73 16.19 -6.90
N SER A 98 1.81 17.08 -7.26
CA SER A 98 1.98 17.99 -8.41
C SER A 98 3.08 19.04 -8.23
N SER A 99 3.53 19.29 -7.00
CA SER A 99 4.61 20.25 -6.72
C SER A 99 5.99 19.59 -6.58
N LEU A 100 6.09 18.27 -6.72
CA LEU A 100 7.31 17.51 -6.51
C LEU A 100 7.82 16.90 -7.81
N THR A 101 9.14 16.82 -7.93
CA THR A 101 9.84 16.15 -9.02
C THR A 101 10.17 14.70 -8.65
N ALA A 102 10.46 13.87 -9.66
CA ALA A 102 10.88 12.49 -9.42
C ALA A 102 12.13 12.41 -8.52
N ASP A 103 13.09 13.32 -8.71
CA ASP A 103 14.34 13.36 -7.92
C ASP A 103 14.09 13.71 -6.45
N GLU A 104 13.04 14.48 -6.15
CA GLU A 104 12.62 14.76 -4.77
C GLU A 104 11.85 13.60 -4.15
N LEU A 105 11.17 12.77 -4.97
CA LEU A 105 10.37 11.65 -4.52
C LEU A 105 11.20 10.38 -4.24
N ILE A 106 12.20 10.08 -5.08
CA ILE A 106 13.01 8.85 -4.98
C ILE A 106 13.64 8.67 -3.58
N PRO A 107 14.23 9.70 -2.93
CA PRO A 107 14.80 9.57 -1.59
C PRO A 107 13.79 9.25 -0.49
N LEU A 108 12.50 9.47 -0.74
CA LEU A 108 11.42 9.21 0.22
C LEU A 108 10.91 7.76 0.14
N ALA A 109 11.45 6.95 -0.78
CA ALA A 109 11.21 5.52 -0.81
C ALA A 109 11.99 4.82 0.30
N ASN A 110 11.31 4.04 1.13
CA ASN A 110 11.87 3.45 2.34
C ASN A 110 11.54 1.96 2.46
N THR A 111 12.28 1.27 3.32
CA THR A 111 12.01 -0.11 3.74
C THR A 111 11.63 -0.15 5.21
N VAL A 112 11.07 -1.26 5.65
CA VAL A 112 10.75 -1.53 7.05
C VAL A 112 11.53 -2.77 7.46
N SER A 113 12.07 -2.78 8.68
CA SER A 113 12.75 -3.96 9.21
C SER A 113 11.76 -5.09 9.47
N GLU A 114 12.22 -6.34 9.30
CA GLU A 114 11.40 -7.53 9.60
C GLU A 114 10.94 -7.54 11.07
N GLU A 115 11.79 -7.08 12.00
CA GLU A 115 11.44 -6.91 13.41
C GLU A 115 10.22 -6.00 13.59
N LYS A 116 10.21 -4.83 12.94
CA LYS A 116 9.10 -3.88 13.05
C LYS A 116 7.82 -4.41 12.40
N ILE A 117 7.94 -5.15 11.29
CA ILE A 117 6.81 -5.83 10.66
C ILE A 117 6.21 -6.87 11.62
N ASN A 118 7.05 -7.68 12.26
CA ASN A 118 6.62 -8.69 13.22
C ASN A 118 5.95 -8.06 14.46
N GLU A 119 6.51 -6.97 14.98
CA GLU A 119 5.94 -6.19 16.09
C GLU A 119 4.52 -5.71 15.75
N ILE A 120 4.35 -5.00 14.63
CA ILE A 120 3.04 -4.47 14.22
C ILE A 120 2.06 -5.61 13.89
N SER A 121 2.54 -6.67 13.25
CA SER A 121 1.69 -7.83 12.92
C SER A 121 1.15 -8.51 14.18
N HIS A 122 1.95 -8.58 15.25
CA HIS A 122 1.49 -9.06 16.54
C HIS A 122 0.49 -8.08 17.18
N LEU A 123 0.74 -6.77 17.15
CA LEU A 123 -0.23 -5.80 17.67
C LEU A 123 -1.56 -5.84 16.93
N ALA A 124 -1.52 -6.13 15.62
CA ALA A 124 -2.69 -6.22 14.78
C ALA A 124 -3.59 -7.42 15.10
N THR A 125 -3.20 -8.37 15.95
CA THR A 125 -4.09 -9.46 16.44
C THR A 125 -5.06 -9.00 17.52
N GLU A 126 -4.82 -7.82 18.10
CA GLU A 126 -5.66 -7.21 19.13
C GLU A 126 -6.65 -6.19 18.53
N GLN A 127 -6.85 -6.19 17.21
CA GLN A 127 -7.66 -5.20 16.49
C GLN A 127 -9.14 -5.20 16.93
N PHE A 128 -9.64 -6.32 17.46
CA PHE A 128 -11.00 -6.45 17.98
C PHE A 128 -11.11 -6.38 19.50
N ALA A 129 -10.00 -6.27 20.25
CA ALA A 129 -10.03 -6.34 21.72
C ALA A 129 -10.99 -5.31 22.36
N GLY A 130 -11.11 -4.11 21.78
CA GLY A 130 -12.07 -3.10 22.21
C GLY A 130 -13.54 -3.50 21.96
N PHE A 131 -13.81 -4.14 20.83
CA PHE A 131 -15.13 -4.68 20.50
C PHE A 131 -15.46 -5.90 21.36
N ASP A 132 -14.53 -6.82 21.54
CA ASP A 132 -14.71 -8.01 22.39
C ASP A 132 -15.05 -7.60 23.83
N LYS A 133 -14.36 -6.58 24.34
CA LYS A 133 -14.66 -5.98 25.65
C LYS A 133 -16.05 -5.34 25.70
N PHE A 134 -16.49 -4.69 24.62
CA PHE A 134 -17.83 -4.12 24.53
C PHE A 134 -18.89 -5.22 24.57
N VAL A 135 -18.73 -6.27 23.76
CA VAL A 135 -19.71 -7.35 23.65
C VAL A 135 -19.82 -8.15 24.96
N SER A 136 -18.68 -8.52 25.56
CA SER A 136 -18.65 -9.24 26.84
C SER A 136 -19.32 -8.47 27.98
N ARG A 137 -19.31 -7.13 27.94
CA ARG A 137 -20.01 -6.28 28.93
C ARG A 137 -21.53 -6.23 28.74
N HIS A 138 -22.04 -6.48 27.55
CA HIS A 138 -23.45 -6.26 27.21
C HIS A 138 -24.25 -7.54 26.92
N HIS A 139 -23.61 -8.71 26.73
CA HIS A 139 -24.33 -9.94 26.38
C HIS A 139 -23.99 -11.21 27.18
N GLY A 140 -23.18 -11.12 28.25
CA GLY A 140 -22.65 -12.33 28.89
C GLY A 140 -21.57 -12.96 27.99
N GLU A 141 -20.59 -13.63 28.60
CA GLU A 141 -19.37 -14.08 27.93
C GLU A 141 -19.65 -14.80 26.59
N ILE A 142 -19.10 -14.27 25.50
CA ILE A 142 -18.92 -15.04 24.28
C ILE A 142 -17.72 -15.94 24.53
N THR A 143 -17.98 -17.20 24.86
CA THR A 143 -16.98 -18.25 24.84
C THR A 143 -16.59 -18.55 23.39
N GLU A 144 -15.28 -18.58 23.12
CA GLU A 144 -14.65 -19.00 21.86
C GLU A 144 -15.23 -20.31 21.29
#